data_AF-A0A7C6USJ8-F1
#
_entry.id   AF-A0A7C6USJ8-F1
#
_cell.length_a   1.000
_cell.length_b   1.000
_cell.length_c   1.000
_cell.angle_alpha   90.00
_cell.angle_beta   90.00
_cell.angle_gamma   90.00
#
_symmetry.space_group_name_H-M   'P 1'
#
loop_
_entity.id
_entity.type
_entity.pdbx_description
1 polymer ?
#
loop_
_entity_poly.entity_id
_entity_poly.type
_entity_poly.pdbx_seq_one_letter_code
_entity_poly.pdbx_strand_id
1 'polypeptide(L)'
;LLLTCSISDIYFYLSLPEIPKLTYDYSQPFAIIDTLPLTEEDSQNLDFPLLYAKYELQQIKSQQYPQFTLEGVVTVDNLSVASSYLGVNLRYLLVDSNRKSRLQTAYDKIETETIQREIKERELLKQKKRWLSDYNNAVVALDTAKVVLDETTELYNLVERAFADGLVHEFELKKTKLALQQAQHQLKVAHHKCTKMQLVINGLIPYQQQLTPGIY
;
A
#
# COMPACT_ATOMS: atom_id res chain seq x y z
N LEU A 1 27.60 -19.88 37.05
CA LEU A 1 26.42 -18.99 37.04
C LEU A 1 25.27 -19.75 36.37
N LEU A 2 24.55 -20.54 37.18
CA LEU A 2 23.41 -21.35 36.75
C LEU A 2 22.20 -20.41 36.68
N LEU A 3 21.72 -20.11 35.47
CA LEU A 3 20.44 -19.45 35.27
C LEU A 3 19.34 -20.48 35.57
N THR A 4 18.81 -20.43 36.79
CA THR A 4 17.60 -21.13 37.20
C THR A 4 16.41 -20.53 36.45
N CYS A 5 16.10 -21.09 35.28
CA CYS A 5 14.86 -20.78 34.57
C CYS A 5 13.72 -21.39 35.40
N SER A 6 12.80 -20.55 35.88
CA SER A 6 11.77 -20.97 36.83
C SER A 6 10.71 -21.79 36.09
N ILE A 7 10.14 -22.80 36.77
CA ILE A 7 9.06 -23.65 36.19
C ILE A 7 7.87 -22.80 35.74
N SER A 8 7.65 -21.62 36.36
CA SER A 8 6.66 -20.63 35.95
C SER A 8 6.91 -20.02 34.57
N ASP A 9 8.16 -19.81 34.17
CA ASP A 9 8.49 -19.27 32.84
C ASP A 9 8.13 -20.30 31.75
N ILE A 10 8.37 -21.58 32.02
CA ILE A 10 8.02 -22.69 31.13
C ILE A 10 6.50 -22.82 30.98
N TYR A 11 5.74 -22.64 32.07
CA TYR A 11 4.27 -22.62 32.02
C TYR A 11 3.72 -21.46 31.20
N PHE A 12 4.33 -20.27 31.28
CA PHE A 12 3.94 -19.12 30.46
C PHE A 12 4.10 -19.38 28.95
N TYR A 13 5.18 -20.08 28.56
CA TYR A 13 5.39 -20.48 27.16
C TYR A 13 4.50 -21.65 26.71
N LEU A 14 4.20 -22.61 27.59
CA LEU A 14 3.25 -23.71 27.33
C LEU A 14 1.78 -23.24 27.30
N SER A 15 1.47 -22.11 27.94
CA SER A 15 0.16 -21.49 27.95
C SER A 15 -0.04 -20.45 26.84
N LEU A 16 0.89 -20.36 25.86
CA LEU A 16 0.63 -19.53 24.68
C LEU A 16 -0.65 -20.05 24.03
N PRO A 17 -1.75 -19.26 24.03
CA PRO A 17 -3.00 -19.70 23.46
C PRO A 17 -2.76 -20.12 22.01
N GLU A 18 -3.38 -21.23 21.59
CA GLU A 18 -3.44 -21.58 20.17
C GLU A 18 -3.96 -20.35 19.42
N ILE A 19 -3.03 -19.66 18.76
CA ILE A 19 -3.35 -18.45 18.02
C ILE A 19 -4.42 -18.87 17.01
N PRO A 20 -5.57 -18.18 16.95
CA PRO A 20 -6.66 -18.52 16.04
C PRO A 20 -6.07 -18.78 14.66
N LYS A 21 -6.49 -19.87 14.01
CA LYS A 21 -6.08 -20.21 12.65
C LYS A 21 -6.34 -18.98 11.76
N LEU A 22 -5.29 -18.20 11.52
CA LEU A 22 -5.33 -17.19 10.48
C LEU A 22 -5.57 -17.98 9.19
N THR A 23 -6.69 -17.70 8.53
CA THR A 23 -7.21 -18.37 7.32
C THR A 23 -6.38 -18.03 6.08
N TYR A 24 -5.06 -17.97 6.22
CA TYR A 24 -4.15 -17.85 5.08
C TYR A 24 -3.80 -19.24 4.59
N ASP A 25 -3.76 -19.38 3.27
CA ASP A 25 -3.19 -20.55 2.65
C ASP A 25 -1.67 -20.50 2.81
N TYR A 26 -1.15 -21.24 3.80
CA TYR A 26 0.28 -21.30 4.12
C TYR A 26 1.11 -22.02 3.03
N SER A 27 0.47 -22.52 1.97
CA SER A 27 1.14 -23.12 0.81
C SER A 27 1.56 -22.08 -0.23
N GLN A 28 1.14 -20.82 -0.11
CA GLN A 28 1.47 -19.80 -1.09
C GLN A 28 2.98 -19.52 -1.12
N PRO A 29 3.63 -19.66 -2.30
CA PRO A 29 5.03 -19.32 -2.43
C PRO A 29 5.21 -17.80 -2.47
N PHE A 30 6.24 -17.31 -1.78
CA PHE A 30 6.71 -15.93 -1.90
C PHE A 30 8.02 -15.95 -2.68
N ALA A 31 8.17 -15.02 -3.62
CA ALA A 31 9.35 -14.89 -4.44
C ALA A 31 9.93 -13.49 -4.26
N ILE A 32 11.26 -13.38 -4.32
CA ILE A 32 11.95 -12.09 -4.33
C ILE A 32 11.49 -11.30 -5.55
N ILE A 33 11.27 -9.99 -5.35
CA ILE A 33 10.87 -9.08 -6.42
C ILE A 33 12.05 -8.19 -6.78
N ASP A 34 12.33 -8.09 -8.08
CA ASP A 34 13.45 -7.28 -8.61
C ASP A 34 13.09 -5.80 -8.77
N THR A 35 11.84 -5.50 -9.17
CA THR A 35 11.40 -4.14 -9.47
C THR A 35 9.97 -3.88 -9.01
N LEU A 36 9.73 -2.67 -8.50
CA LEU A 36 8.40 -2.19 -8.13
C LEU A 36 8.10 -0.88 -8.89
N PRO A 37 7.53 -0.96 -10.10
CA PRO A 37 7.29 0.23 -10.93
C PRO A 37 6.21 1.13 -10.31
N LEU A 38 6.18 2.39 -10.76
CA LEU A 38 5.04 3.28 -10.52
C LEU A 38 3.79 2.68 -11.14
N THR A 39 2.65 2.71 -10.42
CA THR A 39 1.37 2.31 -11.01
C THR A 39 0.86 3.44 -11.90
N GLU A 40 -0.08 3.11 -12.79
CA GLU A 40 -0.74 4.13 -13.61
C GLU A 40 -1.44 5.18 -12.71
N GLU A 41 -2.08 4.75 -11.63
CA GLU A 41 -2.69 5.65 -10.64
C GLU A 41 -1.68 6.61 -10.00
N ASP A 42 -0.49 6.11 -9.61
CA ASP A 42 0.57 6.96 -9.06
C ASP A 42 0.98 8.03 -10.08
N SER A 43 1.18 7.63 -11.34
CA SER A 43 1.58 8.56 -12.41
C SER A 43 0.53 9.63 -12.68
N GLN A 44 -0.76 9.25 -12.69
CA GLN A 44 -1.87 10.19 -12.87
C GLN A 44 -1.96 11.18 -11.71
N ASN A 45 -1.80 10.71 -10.48
CA ASN A 45 -1.83 11.56 -9.28
C ASN A 45 -0.67 12.56 -9.24
N LEU A 46 0.50 12.19 -9.78
CA LEU A 46 1.65 13.08 -9.92
C LEU A 46 1.45 14.13 -11.03
N ASP A 47 0.84 13.73 -12.15
CA ASP A 47 0.69 14.58 -13.34
C ASP A 47 -0.50 15.53 -13.26
N PHE A 48 -1.57 15.14 -12.56
CA PHE A 48 -2.83 15.89 -12.53
C PHE A 48 -2.69 17.37 -12.13
N PRO A 49 -1.98 17.75 -11.04
CA PRO A 49 -1.83 19.15 -10.67
C PRO A 49 -1.13 19.99 -11.74
N LEU A 50 -0.11 19.42 -12.38
CA LEU A 50 0.64 20.07 -13.45
C LEU A 50 -0.22 20.24 -14.72
N LEU A 51 -0.97 19.20 -15.09
CA LEU A 51 -1.91 19.26 -16.22
C LEU A 51 -2.98 20.33 -15.98
N TYR A 52 -3.52 20.40 -14.76
CA TYR A 52 -4.50 21.41 -14.37
C TYR A 52 -3.93 22.83 -14.45
N ALA A 53 -2.71 23.07 -13.96
CA ALA A 53 -2.05 24.37 -14.09
C ALA A 53 -1.77 24.77 -15.56
N LYS A 54 -1.37 23.82 -16.41
CA LYS A 54 -1.21 24.04 -17.86
C LYS A 54 -2.54 24.38 -18.53
N TYR A 55 -3.62 23.73 -18.12
CA TYR A 55 -4.97 24.01 -18.62
C TYR A 55 -5.43 25.42 -18.23
N GLU A 56 -5.23 25.86 -16.98
CA GLU A 56 -5.53 27.23 -16.55
C GLU A 56 -4.77 28.27 -17.39
N LEU A 57 -3.47 28.03 -17.65
CA LEU A 57 -2.68 28.89 -18.52
C LEU A 57 -3.23 28.93 -19.96
N GLN A 58 -3.67 27.79 -20.49
CA GLN A 58 -4.29 27.72 -21.81
C GLN A 58 -5.61 28.49 -21.85
N GLN A 59 -6.43 28.46 -20.79
CA GLN A 59 -7.64 29.27 -20.69
C GLN A 59 -7.34 30.77 -20.70
N ILE A 60 -6.29 31.22 -19.99
CA ILE A 60 -5.88 32.63 -20.00
C ILE A 60 -5.38 33.02 -21.39
N LYS A 61 -4.66 32.13 -22.09
CA LYS A 61 -4.23 32.36 -23.47
C LYS A 61 -5.39 32.38 -24.45
N SER A 62 -6.42 31.57 -24.25
CA SER A 62 -7.56 31.48 -25.18
C SER A 62 -8.45 32.72 -25.17
N GLN A 63 -8.50 33.45 -24.05
CA GLN A 63 -9.20 34.74 -23.92
C GLN A 63 -8.67 35.84 -24.85
N GLN A 64 -7.50 35.62 -25.48
CA GLN A 64 -6.93 36.54 -26.47
C GLN A 64 -7.57 36.37 -27.84
N TYR A 65 -8.18 35.23 -28.10
CA TYR A 65 -8.86 34.97 -29.37
C TYR A 65 -10.30 35.46 -29.28
N PRO A 66 -10.89 35.89 -30.41
CA PRO A 66 -12.29 36.24 -30.45
C PRO A 66 -13.15 35.04 -30.05
N GLN A 67 -14.08 35.27 -29.13
CA GLN A 67 -15.07 34.29 -28.71
C GLN A 67 -16.29 34.41 -29.61
N PHE A 68 -16.70 33.30 -30.18
CA PHE A 68 -17.90 33.18 -30.99
C PHE A 68 -18.94 32.38 -30.22
N THR A 69 -20.10 32.97 -29.95
CA THR A 69 -21.25 32.25 -29.37
C THR A 69 -22.45 32.33 -30.30
N LEU A 70 -23.14 31.19 -30.44
CA LEU A 70 -24.41 31.08 -31.16
C LEU A 70 -25.49 30.93 -30.10
N GLU A 71 -26.45 31.83 -30.09
CA GLU A 71 -27.53 31.85 -29.12
C GLU A 71 -28.85 31.69 -29.88
N GLY A 72 -29.67 30.73 -29.46
CA GLY A 72 -30.98 30.48 -30.02
C GLY A 72 -32.01 30.47 -28.91
N VAL A 73 -33.06 31.29 -29.03
CA VAL A 73 -34.16 31.31 -28.07
C VAL A 73 -35.47 31.14 -28.81
N VAL A 74 -36.31 30.27 -28.28
CA VAL A 74 -37.69 30.08 -28.71
C VAL A 74 -38.58 30.41 -27.52
N THR A 75 -39.37 31.47 -27.66
CA THR A 75 -40.35 31.87 -26.66
C THR A 75 -41.75 31.55 -27.17
N VAL A 76 -42.52 30.86 -26.33
CA VAL A 76 -43.93 30.56 -26.56
C VAL A 76 -44.73 31.26 -25.47
N ASP A 77 -45.29 32.42 -25.80
CA ASP A 77 -46.18 33.12 -24.88
C ASP A 77 -47.61 32.56 -24.99
N ASN A 78 -48.33 32.49 -23.87
CA ASN A 78 -49.72 32.04 -23.75
C ASN A 78 -50.71 32.85 -24.64
N LEU A 79 -50.25 33.90 -25.31
CA LEU A 79 -51.00 34.80 -26.18
C LEU A 79 -50.81 34.51 -27.69
N SER A 80 -50.41 33.29 -28.06
CA SER A 80 -50.38 32.79 -29.46
C SER A 80 -49.38 33.47 -30.41
N VAL A 81 -48.34 34.11 -29.88
CA VAL A 81 -47.20 34.58 -30.68
C VAL A 81 -45.97 33.76 -30.30
N ALA A 82 -45.58 32.85 -31.18
CA ALA A 82 -44.29 32.17 -31.09
C ALA A 82 -43.23 33.05 -31.75
N SER A 83 -42.19 33.43 -31.01
CA SER A 83 -41.04 34.15 -31.54
C SER A 83 -39.78 33.32 -31.35
N SER A 84 -38.99 33.22 -32.40
CA SER A 84 -37.70 32.54 -32.40
C SER A 84 -36.65 33.48 -32.95
N TYR A 85 -35.52 33.61 -32.25
CA TYR A 85 -34.36 34.31 -32.79
C TYR A 85 -33.12 33.41 -32.74
N LEU A 86 -32.27 33.59 -33.75
CA LEU A 86 -30.93 33.03 -33.83
C LEU A 86 -29.96 34.21 -33.88
N GLY A 87 -29.16 34.36 -32.82
CA GLY A 87 -28.17 35.41 -32.68
C GLY A 87 -26.76 34.85 -32.76
N VAL A 88 -25.87 35.58 -33.43
CA VAL A 88 -24.44 35.33 -33.40
C VAL A 88 -23.78 36.46 -32.63
N ASN A 89 -22.97 36.13 -31.64
CA ASN A 89 -22.23 37.10 -30.84
C ASN A 89 -20.72 36.86 -30.99
N LEU A 90 -20.01 37.88 -31.46
CA LEU A 90 -18.56 37.88 -31.57
C LEU A 90 -17.99 38.85 -30.54
N ARG A 91 -17.29 38.32 -29.52
CA ARG A 91 -16.67 39.12 -28.46
C ARG A 91 -15.16 39.06 -28.56
N TYR A 92 -14.51 40.21 -28.62
CA TYR A 92 -13.04 40.32 -28.63
C TYR A 92 -12.57 41.24 -27.50
N LEU A 93 -11.59 40.76 -26.72
CA LEU A 93 -11.04 41.51 -25.59
C LEU A 93 -9.84 42.34 -26.05
N LEU A 94 -9.99 43.67 -26.12
CA LEU A 94 -8.96 44.59 -26.61
C LEU A 94 -7.88 44.90 -25.57
N VAL A 95 -8.28 45.12 -24.32
CA VAL A 95 -7.38 45.48 -23.21
C VAL A 95 -7.81 44.74 -21.95
N ASP A 96 -6.87 44.06 -21.29
CA ASP A 96 -7.04 43.49 -19.95
C ASP A 96 -5.83 43.92 -19.11
N SER A 97 -6.07 44.85 -18.17
CA SER A 97 -5.06 45.43 -17.30
C SER A 97 -4.41 44.40 -16.36
N ASN A 98 -5.10 43.29 -16.08
CA ASN A 98 -4.62 42.24 -15.17
C ASN A 98 -3.99 41.06 -15.88
N ARG A 99 -4.00 41.04 -17.23
CA ARG A 99 -3.54 39.88 -18.02
C ARG A 99 -2.08 39.52 -17.79
N LYS A 100 -1.18 40.51 -17.74
CA LYS A 100 0.25 40.26 -17.51
C LYS A 100 0.48 39.61 -16.15
N SER A 101 -0.22 40.10 -15.11
CA SER A 101 -0.18 39.54 -13.77
C SER A 101 -0.70 38.11 -13.74
N ARG A 102 -1.88 37.84 -14.33
CA ARG A 102 -2.47 36.49 -14.40
C ARG A 102 -1.59 35.48 -15.15
N LEU A 103 -0.97 35.90 -16.26
CA LEU A 103 -0.03 35.06 -17.00
C LEU A 103 1.21 34.74 -16.15
N GLN A 104 1.79 35.74 -15.47
CA GLN A 104 2.93 35.52 -14.58
C GLN A 104 2.56 34.53 -13.47
N THR A 105 1.45 34.74 -12.77
CA THR A 105 1.00 33.83 -11.71
C THR A 105 0.76 32.41 -12.22
N ALA A 106 0.27 32.24 -13.46
CA ALA A 106 0.06 30.93 -14.06
C ALA A 106 1.38 30.24 -14.43
N TYR A 107 2.38 30.99 -14.92
CA TYR A 107 3.73 30.47 -15.16
C TYR A 107 4.41 30.07 -13.85
N ASP A 108 4.35 30.93 -12.82
CA ASP A 108 4.91 30.65 -11.50
C ASP A 108 4.24 29.40 -10.89
N LYS A 109 2.91 29.27 -11.03
CA LYS A 109 2.18 28.07 -10.59
C LYS A 109 2.69 26.81 -11.30
N ILE A 110 2.87 26.84 -12.62
CA ILE A 110 3.43 25.69 -13.36
C ILE A 110 4.83 25.33 -12.84
N GLU A 111 5.71 26.32 -12.64
CA GLU A 111 7.05 26.08 -12.10
C GLU A 111 6.99 25.41 -10.72
N THR A 112 6.18 25.94 -9.81
CA THR A 112 6.01 25.34 -8.47
C THR A 112 5.46 23.91 -8.54
N GLU A 113 4.47 23.65 -9.39
CA GLU A 113 3.89 22.31 -9.57
C GLU A 113 4.88 21.34 -10.22
N THR A 114 5.74 21.79 -11.15
CA THR A 114 6.81 20.94 -11.70
C THR A 114 7.80 20.51 -10.63
N ILE A 115 8.24 21.44 -9.77
CA ILE A 115 9.16 21.13 -8.66
C ILE A 115 8.48 20.18 -7.67
N GLN A 116 7.22 20.44 -7.30
CA GLN A 116 6.48 19.58 -6.38
C GLN A 116 6.27 18.17 -6.94
N ARG A 117 5.99 18.04 -8.24
CA ARG A 117 5.88 16.76 -8.93
C ARG A 117 7.18 15.97 -8.82
N GLU A 118 8.32 16.59 -9.10
CA GLU A 118 9.63 15.92 -8.98
C GLU A 118 9.94 15.49 -7.55
N ILE A 119 9.61 16.32 -6.55
CA ILE A 119 9.79 15.97 -5.13
C ILE A 119 8.92 14.76 -4.77
N LYS A 120 7.62 14.81 -5.09
CA LYS A 120 6.67 13.72 -4.82
C LYS A 120 7.08 12.43 -5.53
N GLU A 121 7.51 12.51 -6.78
CA GLU A 121 8.01 11.37 -7.54
C GLU A 121 9.22 10.72 -6.85
N ARG A 122 10.21 11.52 -6.43
CA ARG A 122 11.39 11.03 -5.71
C ARG A 122 11.02 10.39 -4.38
N GLU A 123 10.09 10.98 -3.63
CA GLU A 123 9.60 10.45 -2.37
C GLU A 123 8.89 9.11 -2.56
N LEU A 124 8.03 9.01 -3.58
CA LEU A 124 7.29 7.80 -3.90
C LEU A 124 8.25 6.68 -4.34
N LEU A 125 9.22 6.97 -5.21
CA LEU A 125 10.26 6.02 -5.60
C LEU A 125 11.09 5.55 -4.40
N LYS A 126 11.40 6.45 -3.46
CA LYS A 126 12.12 6.09 -2.23
C LYS A 126 11.28 5.18 -1.32
N GLN A 127 9.97 5.43 -1.20
CA GLN A 127 9.06 4.56 -0.46
C GLN A 127 8.94 3.19 -1.11
N LYS A 128 8.78 3.11 -2.43
CA LYS A 128 8.72 1.84 -3.17
C LYS A 128 9.99 1.02 -3.04
N LYS A 129 11.16 1.65 -3.09
CA LYS A 129 12.45 0.98 -2.82
C LYS A 129 12.53 0.41 -1.40
N ARG A 130 12.03 1.14 -0.41
CA ARG A 130 11.96 0.64 0.98
C ARG A 130 11.04 -0.55 1.09
N TRP A 131 9.82 -0.47 0.54
CA TRP A 131 8.88 -1.60 0.56
C TRP A 131 9.44 -2.84 -0.13
N LEU A 132 10.11 -2.67 -1.28
CA LEU A 132 10.79 -3.77 -1.96
C LEU A 132 11.86 -4.40 -1.07
N SER A 133 12.72 -3.59 -0.45
CA SER A 133 13.75 -4.08 0.46
C SER A 133 13.16 -4.80 1.67
N ASP A 134 12.11 -4.23 2.28
CA ASP A 134 11.46 -4.79 3.47
C ASP A 134 10.76 -6.12 3.15
N TYR A 135 10.12 -6.21 1.97
CA TYR A 135 9.50 -7.42 1.47
C TYR A 135 10.54 -8.50 1.20
N ASN A 136 11.61 -8.20 0.46
CA ASN A 136 12.65 -9.19 0.16
C ASN A 136 13.32 -9.70 1.45
N ASN A 137 13.56 -8.81 2.42
CA ASN A 137 14.04 -9.22 3.75
C ASN A 137 13.04 -10.13 4.50
N ALA A 138 11.73 -9.88 4.35
CA ALA A 138 10.70 -10.74 4.94
C ALA A 138 10.64 -12.11 4.26
N VAL A 139 10.81 -12.19 2.94
CA VAL A 139 10.88 -13.47 2.20
C VAL A 139 12.08 -14.28 2.65
N VAL A 140 13.27 -13.66 2.76
CA VAL A 140 14.46 -14.32 3.29
C VAL A 140 14.22 -14.79 4.73
N ALA A 141 13.61 -13.97 5.59
CA ALA A 141 13.28 -14.37 6.95
C ALA A 141 12.31 -15.57 7.00
N LEU A 142 11.33 -15.63 6.09
CA LEU A 142 10.42 -16.79 5.97
C LEU A 142 11.20 -18.06 5.60
N ASP A 143 12.10 -17.99 4.64
CA ASP A 143 12.89 -19.15 4.24
C ASP A 143 13.83 -19.60 5.36
N THR A 144 14.44 -18.68 6.09
CA THR A 144 15.21 -19.04 7.30
C THR A 144 14.36 -19.70 8.37
N ALA A 145 13.11 -19.25 8.57
CA ALA A 145 12.19 -19.84 9.53
C ALA A 145 11.74 -21.25 9.12
N LYS A 146 11.62 -21.54 7.82
CA LYS A 146 11.37 -22.90 7.31
C LYS A 146 12.54 -23.83 7.62
N VAL A 147 13.76 -23.41 7.32
CA VAL A 147 14.97 -24.20 7.63
C VAL A 147 15.08 -24.50 9.12
N VAL A 148 14.86 -23.49 9.98
CA VAL A 148 14.85 -23.67 11.44
C VAL A 148 13.74 -24.63 11.90
N LEU A 149 12.56 -24.57 11.28
CA LEU A 149 11.49 -25.53 11.60
C LEU A 149 11.89 -26.96 11.21
N ASP A 150 12.49 -27.16 10.04
CA ASP A 150 12.91 -28.49 9.60
C ASP A 150 13.99 -29.05 10.53
N GLU A 151 15.03 -28.26 10.85
CA GLU A 151 16.10 -28.64 11.78
C GLU A 151 15.57 -28.96 13.19
N THR A 152 14.66 -28.13 13.72
CA THR A 152 14.07 -28.37 15.05
C THR A 152 13.11 -29.56 15.07
N THR A 153 12.46 -29.87 13.95
CA THR A 153 11.62 -31.05 13.79
C THR A 153 12.46 -32.32 13.77
N GLU A 154 13.57 -32.33 13.02
CA GLU A 154 14.52 -33.45 13.04
C GLU A 154 15.09 -33.67 14.45
N LEU A 155 15.50 -32.58 15.12
CA LEU A 155 16.04 -32.64 16.48
C LEU A 155 15.01 -33.17 17.48
N TYR A 156 13.75 -32.72 17.41
CA TYR A 156 12.67 -33.24 18.24
C TYR A 156 12.48 -34.75 18.02
N ASN A 157 12.42 -35.19 16.77
CA ASN A 157 12.25 -36.62 16.45
C ASN A 157 13.41 -37.48 16.97
N LEU A 158 14.64 -36.97 16.94
CA LEU A 158 15.81 -37.66 17.50
C LEU A 158 15.72 -37.76 19.02
N VAL A 159 15.36 -36.67 19.70
CA VAL A 159 15.22 -36.64 21.16
C VAL A 159 14.03 -37.48 21.64
N GLU A 160 12.95 -37.53 20.87
CA GLU A 160 11.79 -38.38 21.15
C GLU A 160 12.16 -39.88 21.10
N ARG A 161 12.95 -40.31 20.10
CA ARG A 161 13.47 -41.68 20.03
C ARG A 161 14.43 -41.97 21.19
N ALA A 162 15.38 -41.08 21.45
CA ALA A 162 16.34 -41.27 22.53
C ALA A 162 15.69 -41.28 23.94
N PHE A 163 14.57 -40.55 24.12
CA PHE A 163 13.75 -40.63 25.32
C PHE A 163 13.02 -41.99 25.42
N ALA A 164 12.46 -42.49 24.31
CA ALA A 164 11.82 -43.80 24.29
C ALA A 164 12.80 -44.94 24.64
N ASP A 165 14.07 -44.79 24.25
CA ASP A 165 15.16 -45.72 24.59
C ASP A 165 15.71 -45.50 26.01
N GLY A 166 15.22 -44.51 26.76
CA GLY A 166 15.65 -44.18 28.13
C GLY A 166 17.03 -43.50 28.21
N LEU A 167 17.58 -43.06 27.09
CA LEU A 167 18.90 -42.41 27.00
C LEU A 167 18.86 -40.93 27.41
N VAL A 168 17.68 -40.31 27.38
CA VAL A 168 17.49 -38.87 27.62
C VAL A 168 16.40 -38.65 28.67
N HIS A 169 16.56 -37.61 29.49
CA HIS A 169 15.58 -37.25 30.52
C HIS A 169 14.37 -36.53 29.90
N GLU A 170 13.18 -36.72 30.48
CA GLU A 170 11.92 -36.04 30.10
C GLU A 170 12.04 -34.50 29.97
N PHE A 171 12.96 -33.88 30.72
CA PHE A 171 13.21 -32.44 30.64
C PHE A 171 13.71 -32.00 29.25
N GLU A 172 14.60 -32.77 28.62
CA GLU A 172 15.12 -32.46 27.28
C GLU A 172 14.03 -32.66 26.21
N LEU A 173 13.15 -33.65 26.38
CA LEU A 173 11.98 -33.83 25.51
C LEU A 173 11.05 -32.60 25.58
N LYS A 174 10.76 -32.10 26.77
CA LYS A 174 9.93 -30.90 26.96
C LYS A 174 10.58 -29.64 26.38
N LYS A 175 11.89 -29.49 26.55
CA LYS A 175 12.66 -28.37 26.00
C LYS A 175 12.66 -28.36 24.47
N THR A 176 12.87 -29.51 23.84
CA THR A 176 12.86 -29.63 22.37
C THR A 176 11.46 -29.46 21.80
N LYS A 177 10.42 -29.94 22.48
CA LYS A 177 9.02 -29.67 22.13
C LYS A 177 8.70 -28.17 22.16
N LEU A 178 9.20 -27.45 23.16
CA LEU A 178 9.03 -25.99 23.27
C LEU A 178 9.76 -25.27 22.13
N ALA A 179 10.98 -25.69 21.78
CA ALA A 179 11.72 -25.14 20.64
C ALA A 179 10.97 -25.35 19.32
N LEU A 180 10.37 -26.52 19.11
CA LEU A 180 9.55 -26.83 17.94
C LEU A 180 8.30 -25.93 17.86
N GLN A 181 7.60 -25.71 18.99
CA GLN A 181 6.47 -24.79 19.03
C GLN A 181 6.88 -23.34 18.73
N GLN A 182 8.05 -22.90 19.22
CA GLN A 182 8.59 -21.58 18.90
C GLN A 182 8.95 -21.45 17.40
N ALA A 183 9.57 -22.46 16.80
CA ALA A 183 9.88 -22.47 15.37
C ALA A 183 8.61 -22.41 14.50
N GLN A 184 7.58 -23.18 14.86
CA GLN A 184 6.27 -23.13 14.19
C GLN A 184 5.63 -21.74 14.30
N HIS A 185 5.73 -21.11 15.48
CA HIS A 185 5.23 -19.75 15.68
C HIS A 185 5.98 -18.74 14.82
N GLN A 186 7.31 -18.79 14.79
CA GLN A 186 8.14 -17.90 13.97
C GLN A 186 7.81 -18.02 12.48
N LEU A 187 7.61 -19.24 11.97
CA LEU A 187 7.19 -19.45 10.57
C LEU A 187 5.86 -18.76 10.28
N LYS A 188 4.85 -18.93 11.15
CA LYS A 188 3.54 -18.28 10.98
C LYS A 188 3.65 -16.76 10.99
N VAL A 189 4.45 -16.20 11.89
CA VAL A 189 4.68 -14.75 11.98
C VAL A 189 5.38 -14.22 10.72
N ALA A 190 6.41 -14.92 10.25
CA ALA A 190 7.13 -14.55 9.03
C ALA A 190 6.22 -14.63 7.80
N HIS A 191 5.39 -15.66 7.69
CA HIS A 191 4.43 -15.82 6.60
C HIS A 191 3.41 -14.69 6.58
N HIS A 192 2.82 -14.37 7.74
CA HIS A 192 1.87 -13.26 7.87
C HIS A 192 2.49 -11.91 7.49
N LYS A 193 3.75 -11.70 7.85
CA LYS A 193 4.50 -10.49 7.45
C LYS A 193 4.64 -10.40 5.93
N CYS A 194 4.99 -11.51 5.27
CA CYS A 194 5.10 -11.57 3.81
C CYS A 194 3.74 -11.30 3.13
N THR A 195 2.66 -11.94 3.59
CA THR A 195 1.30 -11.72 3.06
C THR A 195 0.89 -10.25 3.17
N LYS A 196 1.07 -9.64 4.34
CA LYS A 196 0.76 -8.21 4.55
C LYS A 196 1.54 -7.30 3.61
N MET A 197 2.84 -7.55 3.46
CA MET A 197 3.69 -6.75 2.58
C MET A 197 3.32 -6.94 1.10
N GLN A 198 2.96 -8.15 0.69
CA GLN A 198 2.50 -8.42 -0.68
C GLN A 198 1.18 -7.70 -1.00
N LEU A 199 0.25 -7.65 -0.04
CA LEU A 199 -0.99 -6.87 -0.20
C LEU A 199 -0.70 -5.39 -0.39
N VAL A 200 0.18 -4.81 0.43
CA VAL A 200 0.61 -3.41 0.32
C VAL A 200 1.27 -3.15 -1.04
N ILE A 201 2.13 -4.05 -1.50
CA ILE A 201 2.79 -3.96 -2.82
C ILE A 201 1.77 -3.96 -3.96
N ASN A 202 0.73 -4.80 -3.86
CA ASN A 202 -0.32 -4.91 -4.87
C ASN A 202 -1.33 -3.75 -4.83
N GLY A 203 -1.15 -2.75 -3.96
CA GLY A 203 -2.10 -1.65 -3.79
C GLY A 203 -3.42 -2.09 -3.13
N LEU A 204 -3.47 -3.31 -2.61
CA LEU A 204 -4.62 -3.82 -1.87
C LEU A 204 -4.46 -3.41 -0.41
N ILE A 205 -5.31 -2.49 0.06
CA ILE A 205 -5.40 -2.20 1.49
C ILE A 205 -5.75 -3.53 2.17
N PRO A 206 -4.95 -4.03 3.12
CA PRO A 206 -5.35 -5.21 3.86
C PRO A 206 -6.65 -4.85 4.56
N TYR A 207 -7.75 -5.48 4.16
CA TYR A 207 -8.96 -5.49 4.96
C TYR A 207 -8.50 -5.91 6.37
N GLN A 208 -8.55 -4.96 7.31
CA GLN A 208 -8.55 -5.30 8.71
C GLN A 208 -9.75 -6.24 8.86
N GLN A 209 -9.51 -7.55 8.92
CA GLN A 209 -10.46 -8.44 9.53
C GLN A 209 -10.63 -7.89 10.93
N GLN A 210 -11.72 -7.13 11.12
CA GLN A 210 -12.25 -6.82 12.43
C GLN A 210 -12.25 -8.15 13.15
N LEU A 211 -11.45 -8.22 14.21
CA LEU A 211 -11.65 -9.18 15.27
C LEU A 211 -13.13 -9.04 15.63
N THR A 212 -13.98 -9.94 15.13
CA THR A 212 -15.32 -10.11 15.67
C THR A 212 -15.09 -10.36 17.16
N PRO A 213 -15.50 -9.44 18.05
CA PRO A 213 -15.44 -9.73 19.46
C PRO A 213 -16.41 -10.88 19.67
N GLY A 214 -15.84 -12.06 19.89
CA GLY A 214 -16.59 -13.25 20.26
C GLY A 214 -17.40 -12.92 21.51
N ILE A 215 -18.70 -12.99 21.31
CA ILE A 215 -19.78 -13.04 22.30
C ILE A 215 -19.34 -13.90 23.49
N TYR A 216 -19.52 -13.36 24.70
CA TYR A 216 -19.34 -14.01 26.01
C TYR A 216 -20.17 -15.29 26.14
#